data_AF-A0A1Q8BHX2-F1
#
_entry.id   AF-A0A1Q8BHX2-F1
#
_cell.length_a   1.000
_cell.length_b   1.000
_cell.length_c   1.000
_cell.angle_alpha   90.00
_cell.angle_beta   90.00
_cell.angle_gamma   90.00
#
_symmetry.space_group_name_H-M   'P 1'
#
loop_
_entity.id
_entity.type
_entity.pdbx_description
1 polymer ?
#
loop_
_entity_poly.entity_id
_entity_poly.type
_entity_poly.pdbx_seq_one_letter_code
_entity_poly.pdbx_strand_id
1 'polypeptide(L)'
;MIPQIPVNKFLEHVEARAWTDAEKELDVIRQKSDNSQWSRGYVKALEGLMLTYRNSDDKYIFLPKILANRTEDAISNLKKEFSEFATNELHGEYDRGYFKALDDYFTLLAHMKNQQGLTEAAPPQQATLDQSTASTDQGE
;
A
#
# COMPACT_ATOMS: atom_id res chain seq x y z
N MET A 1 17.74 -8.92 -9.17
CA MET A 1 16.72 -9.02 -8.11
C MET A 1 16.18 -7.63 -7.80
N ILE A 2 14.91 -7.51 -7.43
CA ILE A 2 14.31 -6.24 -6.98
C ILE A 2 14.48 -6.09 -5.46
N PRO A 3 14.93 -4.92 -4.94
CA PRO A 3 15.10 -4.70 -3.51
C PRO A 3 13.76 -4.43 -2.80
N GLN A 4 13.23 -5.44 -2.11
CA GLN A 4 11.88 -5.40 -1.53
C GLN A 4 11.66 -4.34 -0.44
N ILE A 5 12.67 -4.07 0.41
CA ILE A 5 12.53 -3.06 1.48
C ILE A 5 12.28 -1.65 0.90
N PRO A 6 13.12 -1.14 -0.03
CA PRO A 6 12.83 0.10 -0.76
C PRO A 6 11.48 0.10 -1.48
N VAL A 7 11.07 -1.02 -2.08
CA VAL A 7 9.76 -1.13 -2.74
C VAL A 7 8.62 -0.88 -1.76
N ASN A 8 8.60 -1.55 -0.62
CA ASN A 8 7.52 -1.37 0.36
C ASN A 8 7.42 0.07 0.83
N LYS A 9 8.56 0.69 1.15
CA LYS A 9 8.63 2.12 1.53
C LYS A 9 8.16 3.04 0.41
N PHE A 10 8.57 2.78 -0.82
CA PHE A 10 8.11 3.53 -1.99
C PHE A 10 6.58 3.51 -2.08
N LEU A 11 5.97 2.33 -2.00
CA LEU A 11 4.52 2.17 -2.11
C LEU A 11 3.79 2.87 -0.94
N GLU A 12 4.30 2.75 0.29
CA GLU A 12 3.79 3.49 1.45
C GLU A 12 3.87 5.01 1.27
N HIS A 13 4.99 5.52 0.74
CA HIS A 13 5.16 6.94 0.45
C HIS A 13 4.25 7.44 -0.68
N VAL A 14 4.00 6.63 -1.71
CA VAL A 14 3.02 6.95 -2.77
C VAL A 14 1.62 7.09 -2.18
N GLU A 15 1.20 6.16 -1.31
CA GLU A 15 -0.09 6.24 -0.63
C GLU A 15 -0.20 7.45 0.30
N ALA A 16 0.88 7.77 1.01
CA ALA A 16 0.98 8.95 1.86
C ALA A 16 1.16 10.27 1.07
N ARG A 17 1.28 10.21 -0.26
CA ARG A 17 1.63 11.34 -1.14
C ARG A 17 2.93 12.06 -0.74
N ALA A 18 3.85 11.35 -0.11
CA ALA A 18 5.19 11.83 0.27
C ALA A 18 6.14 11.74 -0.94
N TRP A 19 5.90 12.55 -1.97
CA TRP A 19 6.56 12.41 -3.28
C TRP A 19 8.09 12.46 -3.24
N THR A 20 8.65 13.34 -2.41
CA THR A 20 10.11 13.44 -2.26
C THR A 20 10.71 12.17 -1.69
N ASP A 21 10.04 11.51 -0.76
CA ASP A 21 10.54 10.26 -0.16
C ASP A 21 10.26 9.06 -1.05
N ALA A 22 9.11 9.04 -1.75
CA ALA A 22 8.86 8.06 -2.81
C ALA A 22 9.95 8.12 -3.90
N GLU A 23 10.29 9.32 -4.38
CA GLU A 23 11.30 9.49 -5.44
C GLU A 23 12.70 9.01 -4.99
N LYS A 24 13.08 9.26 -3.72
CA LYS A 24 14.32 8.72 -3.13
C LYS A 24 14.34 7.19 -3.14
N GLU A 25 13.27 6.55 -2.67
CA GLU A 25 13.20 5.09 -2.65
C GLU A 25 13.17 4.51 -4.07
N LEU A 26 12.49 5.17 -5.02
CA LEU A 26 12.49 4.78 -6.43
C LEU A 26 13.90 4.81 -7.05
N ASP A 27 14.70 5.81 -6.72
CA ASP A 27 16.10 5.88 -7.16
C ASP A 27 16.95 4.76 -6.57
N VAL A 28 16.74 4.41 -5.30
CA VAL A 28 17.40 3.24 -4.68
C VAL A 28 16.99 1.95 -5.39
N ILE A 29 15.72 1.80 -5.74
CA ILE A 29 15.23 0.63 -6.49
C ILE A 29 15.90 0.56 -7.85
N ARG A 30 15.93 1.66 -8.62
CA ARG A 30 16.59 1.72 -9.93
C ARG A 30 18.07 1.32 -9.87
N GLN A 31 18.80 1.82 -8.88
CA GLN A 31 20.24 1.57 -8.75
C GLN A 31 20.57 0.13 -8.35
N LYS A 32 19.72 -0.51 -7.53
CA LYS A 32 19.97 -1.85 -6.98
C LYS A 32 19.32 -2.99 -7.76
N SER A 33 18.38 -2.67 -8.65
CA SER A 33 17.71 -3.66 -9.50
C SER A 33 18.68 -4.20 -10.56
N ASP A 34 18.49 -5.46 -10.96
CA ASP A 34 19.23 -5.98 -12.11
C ASP A 34 18.66 -5.42 -13.44
N ASN A 35 19.38 -5.67 -14.54
CA ASN A 35 18.98 -5.21 -15.86
C ASN A 35 18.12 -6.23 -16.64
N SER A 36 17.52 -7.21 -15.96
CA SER A 36 16.61 -8.17 -16.61
C SER A 36 15.39 -7.45 -17.20
N GLN A 37 14.74 -8.07 -18.20
CA GLN A 37 13.48 -7.54 -18.72
C GLN A 37 12.43 -7.44 -17.61
N TRP A 38 12.38 -8.45 -16.74
CA TRP A 38 11.48 -8.50 -15.60
C TRP A 38 11.67 -7.31 -14.65
N SER A 39 12.89 -7.05 -14.18
CA SER A 39 13.15 -5.91 -13.29
C SER A 39 12.86 -4.57 -13.96
N ARG A 40 13.13 -4.45 -15.27
CA ARG A 40 12.80 -3.22 -16.02
C ARG A 40 11.30 -2.97 -16.07
N GLY A 41 10.50 -4.00 -16.33
CA GLY A 41 9.04 -3.90 -16.30
C GLY A 41 8.52 -3.51 -14.91
N TYR A 42 9.07 -4.14 -13.87
CA TYR A 42 8.73 -3.84 -12.48
C TYR A 42 8.98 -2.37 -12.12
N VAL A 43 10.19 -1.87 -12.38
CA VAL A 43 10.55 -0.47 -12.11
C VAL A 43 9.68 0.50 -12.92
N LYS A 44 9.37 0.17 -14.18
CA LYS A 44 8.51 0.98 -15.04
C LYS A 44 7.07 1.08 -14.52
N ALA A 45 6.54 0.02 -13.94
CA ALA A 45 5.24 0.07 -13.27
C ALA A 45 5.25 0.99 -12.05
N LEU A 46 6.31 0.97 -11.23
CA LEU A 46 6.44 1.88 -10.08
C LEU A 46 6.50 3.36 -10.52
N GLU A 47 7.27 3.66 -11.57
CA GLU A 47 7.31 5.00 -12.18
C GLU A 47 5.92 5.45 -12.64
N GLY A 48 5.20 4.57 -13.34
CA GLY A 48 3.83 4.82 -13.79
C GLY A 48 2.86 5.03 -12.64
N LEU A 49 2.99 4.25 -11.57
CA LEU A 49 2.16 4.35 -10.36
C LEU A 49 2.34 5.70 -9.67
N MET A 50 3.58 6.15 -9.48
CA MET A 50 3.85 7.47 -8.90
C MET A 50 3.28 8.58 -9.78
N LEU A 51 3.46 8.51 -11.10
CA LEU A 51 2.94 9.53 -12.03
C LEU A 51 1.40 9.58 -12.01
N THR A 52 0.76 8.41 -11.96
CA THR A 52 -0.69 8.23 -11.87
C THR A 52 -1.28 8.99 -10.69
N TYR A 53 -0.66 8.91 -9.50
CA TYR A 53 -1.16 9.58 -8.30
C TYR A 53 -0.67 11.02 -8.12
N ARG A 54 0.48 11.37 -8.72
CA ARG A 54 1.00 12.74 -8.72
C ARG A 54 0.15 13.68 -9.57
N ASN A 55 -0.43 13.17 -10.67
CA ASN A 55 -1.24 13.93 -11.62
C ASN A 55 -2.74 13.64 -11.49
N SER A 56 -3.26 13.54 -10.26
CA SER A 56 -4.63 13.05 -9.99
C SER A 56 -5.78 13.98 -10.39
N ASP A 57 -5.51 15.13 -11.01
CA ASP A 57 -6.55 16.06 -11.48
C ASP A 57 -7.24 15.59 -12.78
N ASP A 58 -6.74 14.53 -13.40
CA ASP A 58 -7.31 13.96 -14.62
C ASP A 58 -8.31 12.82 -14.33
N LYS A 59 -9.59 13.10 -14.62
CA LYS A 59 -10.73 12.16 -14.49
C LYS A 59 -10.64 10.91 -15.39
N TYR A 60 -9.71 10.88 -16.35
CA TYR A 60 -9.50 9.76 -17.25
C TYR A 60 -8.45 8.76 -16.75
N ILE A 61 -7.75 9.06 -15.65
CA ILE A 61 -6.79 8.12 -15.07
C ILE A 61 -7.53 6.98 -14.38
N PHE A 62 -7.29 5.76 -14.86
CA PHE A 62 -8.04 4.56 -14.46
C PHE A 62 -7.91 4.23 -12.97
N LEU A 63 -6.67 4.15 -12.44
CA LEU A 63 -6.43 3.68 -11.07
C LEU A 63 -7.07 4.57 -9.98
N PRO A 64 -6.89 5.91 -9.97
CA PRO A 64 -7.56 6.78 -9.01
C PRO A 64 -9.08 6.71 -9.12
N LYS A 65 -9.61 6.55 -10.34
CA LYS A 65 -11.05 6.43 -10.58
C LYS A 65 -11.64 5.15 -10.00
N ILE A 66 -11.01 3.99 -10.27
CA ILE A 66 -11.52 2.71 -9.76
C ILE A 66 -11.32 2.57 -8.24
N LEU A 67 -10.28 3.21 -7.70
CA LEU A 67 -9.98 3.23 -6.27
C LEU A 67 -10.61 4.42 -5.53
N ALA A 68 -11.49 5.21 -6.14
CA ALA A 68 -12.10 6.39 -5.49
C ALA A 68 -12.77 6.05 -4.16
N ASN A 69 -13.46 4.90 -4.10
CA ASN A 69 -14.14 4.41 -2.89
C ASN A 69 -13.38 3.27 -2.19
N ARG A 70 -12.21 2.86 -2.72
CA ARG A 70 -11.35 1.79 -2.19
C ARG A 70 -12.11 0.55 -1.69
N THR A 71 -13.10 0.09 -2.45
CA THR A 71 -13.93 -1.06 -2.06
C THR A 71 -13.11 -2.35 -2.03
N GLU A 72 -13.54 -3.30 -1.18
CA GLU A 72 -12.86 -4.59 -1.09
C GLU A 72 -12.86 -5.36 -2.41
N ASP A 73 -14.00 -5.33 -3.09
CA ASP A 73 -14.17 -5.99 -4.38
C ASP A 73 -13.24 -5.38 -5.43
N ALA A 74 -13.10 -4.05 -5.48
CA ALA A 74 -12.20 -3.42 -6.43
C ALA A 74 -10.74 -3.80 -6.18
N ILE A 75 -10.31 -3.79 -4.91
CA ILE A 75 -8.93 -4.16 -4.53
C ILE A 75 -8.67 -5.64 -4.81
N SER A 76 -9.58 -6.53 -4.39
CA SER A 76 -9.41 -7.98 -4.54
C SER A 76 -9.47 -8.44 -6.00
N ASN A 77 -10.37 -7.88 -6.81
CA ASN A 77 -10.49 -8.20 -8.22
C ASN A 77 -9.24 -7.77 -9.01
N LEU A 78 -8.77 -6.53 -8.83
CA LEU A 78 -7.56 -6.04 -9.52
C LEU A 78 -6.30 -6.78 -9.07
N LYS A 79 -6.17 -7.07 -7.76
CA LYS A 79 -5.07 -7.90 -7.25
C LYS A 79 -5.05 -9.26 -7.95
N LYS A 80 -6.21 -9.91 -8.04
CA LYS A 80 -6.34 -11.21 -8.70
C LYS A 80 -5.91 -11.15 -10.17
N GLU A 81 -6.44 -10.18 -10.91
CA GLU A 81 -6.12 -9.99 -12.34
C GLU A 81 -4.62 -9.74 -12.56
N PHE A 82 -4.00 -8.85 -11.77
CA PHE A 82 -2.56 -8.58 -11.89
C PHE A 82 -1.70 -9.77 -11.47
N SER A 83 -2.11 -10.54 -10.46
CA SER A 83 -1.42 -11.78 -10.10
C SER A 83 -1.49 -12.82 -11.21
N GLU A 84 -2.63 -12.96 -11.89
CA GLU A 84 -2.79 -13.84 -13.06
C GLU A 84 -1.87 -13.40 -14.20
N PHE A 85 -1.82 -12.11 -14.54
CA PHE A 85 -0.91 -11.61 -15.58
C PHE A 85 0.57 -11.68 -15.19
N ALA A 86 0.93 -11.50 -13.92
CA ALA A 86 2.31 -11.61 -13.44
C ALA A 86 2.85 -13.04 -13.55
N THR A 87 1.98 -14.05 -13.46
CA THR A 87 2.35 -15.48 -13.44
C THR A 87 2.13 -16.18 -14.78
N ASN A 88 1.36 -15.58 -15.69
CA ASN A 88 1.08 -16.16 -17.00
C ASN A 88 2.33 -16.17 -17.89
N GLU A 89 2.79 -17.37 -18.28
CA GLU A 89 3.99 -17.58 -19.08
C GLU A 89 3.88 -17.12 -20.54
N LEU A 90 2.67 -16.84 -21.03
CA LEU A 90 2.47 -16.27 -22.36
C LEU A 90 2.89 -14.79 -22.44
N HIS A 91 2.97 -14.10 -21.30
CA HIS A 91 3.46 -12.73 -21.25
C HIS A 91 4.98 -12.67 -21.27
N GLY A 92 5.51 -11.62 -21.92
CA GLY A 92 6.94 -11.35 -21.89
C GLY A 92 7.42 -11.10 -20.46
N GLU A 93 8.70 -11.36 -20.20
CA GLU A 93 9.29 -11.14 -18.86
C GLU A 93 9.06 -9.71 -18.35
N TYR A 94 9.14 -8.73 -19.24
CA TYR A 94 8.85 -7.34 -18.95
C TYR A 94 7.43 -7.14 -18.43
N ASP A 95 6.43 -7.64 -19.15
CA ASP A 95 5.03 -7.50 -18.78
C ASP A 95 4.75 -8.19 -17.43
N ARG A 96 5.33 -9.38 -17.22
CA ARG A 96 5.20 -10.10 -15.94
C ARG A 96 5.77 -9.29 -14.78
N GLY A 97 6.93 -8.65 -14.97
CA GLY A 97 7.50 -7.75 -13.97
C GLY A 97 6.62 -6.53 -13.71
N TYR A 98 6.07 -5.94 -14.76
CA TYR A 98 5.15 -4.80 -14.68
C TYR A 98 3.90 -5.14 -13.85
N PHE A 99 3.24 -6.26 -14.17
CA PHE A 99 2.05 -6.70 -13.44
C PHE A 99 2.38 -7.14 -12.00
N LYS A 100 3.57 -7.72 -11.76
CA LYS A 100 3.98 -8.07 -10.40
C LYS A 100 4.06 -6.85 -9.48
N ALA A 101 4.58 -5.73 -9.96
CA ALA A 101 4.66 -4.50 -9.18
C ALA A 101 3.26 -3.96 -8.82
N LEU A 102 2.30 -4.06 -9.74
CA LEU A 102 0.91 -3.70 -9.46
C LEU A 102 0.27 -4.68 -8.45
N ASP A 103 0.50 -5.98 -8.57
CA ASP A 103 0.07 -6.96 -7.57
C ASP A 103 0.66 -6.68 -6.17
N ASP A 104 1.94 -6.29 -6.07
CA ASP A 104 2.56 -5.89 -4.80
C ASP A 104 1.89 -4.64 -4.20
N TYR A 105 1.59 -3.65 -5.04
CA TYR A 105 0.85 -2.47 -4.62
C TYR A 105 -0.55 -2.81 -4.06
N PHE A 106 -1.30 -3.67 -4.75
CA PHE A 106 -2.62 -4.09 -4.25
C PHE A 106 -2.54 -5.00 -3.02
N THR A 107 -1.44 -5.73 -2.85
CA THR A 107 -1.15 -6.48 -1.62
C THR A 107 -0.96 -5.53 -0.44
N LEU A 108 -0.21 -4.43 -0.61
CA LEU A 108 -0.08 -3.38 0.40
C LEU A 108 -1.45 -2.77 0.75
N LEU A 109 -2.25 -2.40 -0.26
CA LEU A 109 -3.58 -1.80 -0.04
C LEU A 109 -4.49 -2.70 0.80
N ALA A 110 -4.52 -4.00 0.49
CA ALA A 110 -5.28 -4.98 1.26
C ALA A 110 -4.80 -5.07 2.72
N HIS A 111 -3.47 -5.04 2.94
CA HIS A 111 -2.89 -5.04 4.28
C HIS A 111 -3.25 -3.79 5.10
N MET A 112 -3.15 -2.59 4.50
CA MET A 112 -3.47 -1.33 5.17
C MET A 112 -4.95 -1.28 5.58
N LYS A 113 -5.86 -1.75 4.72
CA LYS A 113 -7.29 -1.82 5.03
C LYS A 113 -7.58 -2.76 6.20
N ASN A 114 -6.94 -3.93 6.24
CA ASN A 114 -7.10 -4.88 7.34
C ASN A 114 -6.63 -4.29 8.68
N GLN A 115 -5.56 -3.48 8.68
CA GLN A 115 -5.08 -2.80 9.88
C GLN A 115 -6.04 -1.69 10.35
N GLN A 116 -6.70 -0.98 9.44
CA GLN A 116 -7.73 0.01 9.78
C GLN A 116 -8.94 -0.66 10.46
N GLY A 117 -9.41 -1.78 9.93
CA GLY A 117 -10.51 -2.55 10.54
C GLY A 117 -10.18 -3.09 11.94
N LEU A 118 -8.92 -3.46 12.20
CA LEU A 118 -8.46 -3.87 13.52
C LEU A 118 -8.38 -2.70 14.52
N THR A 119 -8.06 -1.50 14.04
CA THR A 119 -7.94 -0.30 14.88
C THR A 119 -9.32 0.26 15.25
N GLU A 120 -10.30 0.17 14.35
CA GLU A 120 -11.68 0.62 14.57
C GLU A 120 -12.51 -0.36 15.43
N ALA A 121 -12.14 -1.65 15.45
CA ALA A 121 -12.78 -2.68 16.26
C ALA A 121 -12.29 -2.73 17.73
N ALA A 122 -11.30 -1.93 18.12
CA ALA A 122 -10.83 -1.86 19.50
C ALA A 122 -11.78 -0.98 20.35
N PRO A 123 -12.45 -1.52 21.40
CA PRO A 123 -13.27 -0.70 22.28
C PRO A 123 -12.42 0.37 22.96
N PRO A 124 -12.95 1.60 23.19
CA PRO A 124 -12.26 2.59 24.01
C PRO A 124 -12.05 1.99 25.40
N GLN A 125 -10.80 1.81 25.80
CA GLN A 125 -10.43 1.47 27.16
C GLN A 125 -10.88 2.63 28.06
N GLN A 126 -12.04 2.46 28.69
CA GLN A 126 -12.54 3.38 29.70
C GLN A 126 -11.51 3.43 30.83
N ALA A 127 -10.89 4.59 31.00
CA ALA A 127 -10.12 4.90 32.19
C ALA A 127 -11.06 4.79 33.40
N THR A 128 -10.90 3.75 34.21
CA THR A 128 -11.54 3.62 35.52
C THR A 128 -10.95 4.70 36.42
N LEU A 129 -11.67 5.81 36.53
CA LEU A 129 -11.46 6.84 37.54
C LEU A 129 -12.10 6.32 38.84
N ASP A 130 -11.34 5.60 39.66
CA ASP A 130 -11.75 5.27 41.02
C ASP A 130 -11.69 6.55 41.88
N GLN A 131 -12.86 7.10 42.21
CA GLN A 131 -13.02 7.98 43.36
C GLN A 131 -14.23 7.54 44.19
N SER A 132 -14.02 7.58 45.51
CA SER A 132 -15.03 7.59 46.59
C SER A 132 -15.43 6.17 47.06
N THR A 133 -15.39 5.79 48.34
CA THR A 133 -15.45 6.50 49.63
C THR A 133 -14.97 5.58 50.75
N ALA A 134 -14.31 6.11 51.78
CA ALA A 134 -14.38 5.55 53.12
C ALA A 134 -14.13 6.67 54.15
N SER A 135 -15.22 7.27 54.61
CA SER A 135 -15.27 7.99 55.88
C SER A 135 -16.16 7.17 56.81
N THR A 136 -15.60 6.66 57.89
CA THR A 136 -16.26 6.37 59.18
C THR A 136 -15.13 5.98 60.13
N ASP A 137 -14.83 6.82 61.13
CA ASP A 137 -14.97 6.36 62.51
C ASP A 137 -15.00 7.53 63.50
N GLN A 138 -15.89 7.42 64.48
CA GLN A 138 -16.08 8.32 65.63
C GLN A 138 -15.71 7.59 66.92
N GLY A 139 -15.19 8.33 67.91
CA GLY A 139 -15.07 7.91 69.33
C GLY A 139 -13.72 7.27 69.65
N GLU A 140 -12.99 7.62 70.72
CA GLU A 140 -13.31 8.25 72.02
C GLU A 140 -12.24 9.27 72.45
#